data_AF-A0A7C7UA22-F1
#
_entry.id   AF-A0A7C7UA22-F1
#
_cell.length_a   1.000
_cell.length_b   1.000
_cell.length_c   1.000
_cell.angle_alpha   90.00
_cell.angle_beta   90.00
_cell.angle_gamma   90.00
#
_symmetry.space_group_name_H-M   'P 1'
#
loop_
_entity.id
_entity.type
_entity.pdbx_description
1 polymer ?
#
loop_
_entity_poly.entity_id
_entity_poly.type
_entity_poly.pdbx_seq_one_letter_code
_entity_poly.pdbx_strand_id
1 'polypeptide(L)'
;MYPPHPNRWLPCWVGVLGLCQFVATVAGASPWPGGSETAITITGAGSDLSGATWNPESQSLWVVRQNRQVWEYTYDSGSASFALEQTLVLPSGIGSDIEACAQVDHSAADELYTLDEDNGRIARVVDIDGIATVQRVWNLLVTNNGYALPPETGGQGPEGLEFVPDADLLASGFRFPDGSAFTGSTKGMGGLMFVGHQIDGELHVFDVNPDASEDFVNHGAFLTSETEIAGLHFDRTSGLLYVWHNPYNVNSLEISTLSSNATLGTIDTLEIYDSAMPSGNIEGIAVVGRASCGAFGSANSERALFLTRDGGSPNLLLFDVFPCDCAGAENETEFDACTVRGDLGGGCICLDQDLDGDVDCYDFTPPISALCEEPTSVPALGDWGRAIVVLLILGARGFSGFRMSGKRS
;
A
#
# COMPACT_ATOMS: atom_id res chain seq x y z
N MET A 1 39.74 73.56 19.73
CA MET A 1 40.49 72.55 18.97
C MET A 1 39.61 71.31 18.84
N TYR A 2 39.43 70.83 17.62
CA TYR A 2 38.62 69.66 17.17
C TYR A 2 38.92 68.35 17.94
N PRO A 3 38.09 67.28 17.86
CA PRO A 3 36.83 67.12 17.10
C PRO A 3 35.61 66.58 17.90
N PRO A 4 34.41 66.60 17.32
CA PRO A 4 33.21 65.92 17.82
C PRO A 4 33.17 64.43 17.40
N HIS A 5 32.48 63.60 18.21
CA HIS A 5 32.27 62.17 17.97
C HIS A 5 31.40 61.89 16.73
N PRO A 6 31.67 60.80 15.98
CA PRO A 6 30.87 60.44 14.82
C PRO A 6 29.56 59.73 15.23
N ASN A 7 28.43 60.25 14.74
CA ASN A 7 27.15 59.55 14.70
C ASN A 7 27.28 58.32 13.79
N ARG A 8 27.24 57.13 14.37
CA ARG A 8 27.08 55.88 13.62
C ARG A 8 25.60 55.68 13.29
N TRP A 9 25.24 55.97 12.06
CA TRP A 9 24.00 55.54 11.44
C TRP A 9 24.09 54.03 11.18
N LEU A 10 23.30 53.22 11.88
CA LEU A 10 23.02 51.84 11.45
C LEU A 10 21.92 51.90 10.40
N PRO A 11 22.10 51.28 9.21
CA PRO A 11 20.99 51.05 8.30
C PRO A 11 20.08 49.97 8.88
N CYS A 12 18.85 50.34 9.23
CA CYS A 12 17.75 49.41 9.42
C CYS A 12 17.46 48.71 8.09
N TRP A 13 18.00 47.50 7.91
CA TRP A 13 17.50 46.57 6.91
C TRP A 13 16.16 46.02 7.42
N VAL A 14 15.06 46.58 6.93
CA VAL A 14 13.75 45.95 7.04
C VAL A 14 13.73 44.83 6.00
N GLY A 15 14.15 43.63 6.41
CA GLY A 15 13.92 42.42 5.63
C GLY A 15 12.42 42.15 5.61
N VAL A 16 11.80 42.35 4.45
CA VAL A 16 10.44 41.87 4.18
C VAL A 16 10.53 40.33 4.17
N LEU A 17 10.23 39.71 5.30
CA LEU A 17 9.90 38.29 5.37
C LEU A 17 8.58 38.12 4.59
N GLY A 18 8.70 37.77 3.32
CA GLY A 18 7.58 37.27 2.55
C GLY A 18 7.13 35.97 3.18
N LEU A 19 6.02 36.01 3.92
CA LEU A 19 5.27 34.81 4.26
C LEU A 19 4.76 34.22 2.93
N CYS A 20 5.47 33.24 2.37
CA CYS A 20 4.86 32.30 1.44
C CYS A 20 3.85 31.50 2.26
N GLN A 21 2.59 31.93 2.21
CA GLN A 21 1.48 31.10 2.67
C GLN A 21 1.31 30.00 1.63
N PHE A 22 1.87 28.82 1.91
CA PHE A 22 1.44 27.60 1.25
C PHE A 22 0.01 27.35 1.74
N VAL A 23 -0.96 27.64 0.89
CA VAL A 23 -2.33 27.20 1.11
C VAL A 23 -2.33 25.72 0.77
N ALA A 24 -2.23 24.85 1.78
CA ALA A 24 -2.49 23.45 1.59
C ALA A 24 -3.97 23.32 1.18
N THR A 25 -4.22 22.85 -0.04
CA THR A 25 -5.55 22.44 -0.48
C THR A 25 -5.97 21.26 0.38
N VAL A 26 -7.02 21.43 1.17
CA VAL A 26 -7.67 20.29 1.84
C VAL A 26 -8.25 19.42 0.72
N ALA A 27 -7.92 18.12 0.71
CA ALA A 27 -8.47 17.17 -0.24
C ALA A 27 -10.01 17.27 -0.22
N GLY A 28 -10.60 17.37 -1.41
CA GLY A 28 -12.04 17.47 -1.56
C GLY A 28 -12.69 16.09 -1.41
N ALA A 29 -13.87 16.08 -0.80
CA ALA A 29 -14.76 14.92 -0.75
C ALA A 29 -15.19 14.48 -2.16
N SER A 30 -14.90 13.23 -2.53
CA SER A 30 -15.22 12.65 -3.84
C SER A 30 -16.16 11.44 -3.74
N PRO A 31 -16.93 11.12 -4.81
CA PRO A 31 -17.75 9.93 -4.86
C PRO A 31 -16.91 8.66 -5.03
N TRP A 32 -17.36 7.56 -4.44
CA TRP A 32 -16.76 6.22 -4.55
C TRP A 32 -16.43 5.85 -6.01
N PRO A 33 -15.16 5.56 -6.33
CA PRO A 33 -14.75 5.31 -7.70
C PRO A 33 -14.85 3.82 -8.08
N GLY A 34 -14.99 2.91 -7.11
CA GLY A 34 -14.97 1.47 -7.35
C GLY A 34 -16.25 0.89 -7.98
N GLY A 35 -17.24 1.72 -8.31
CA GLY A 35 -18.47 1.28 -8.94
C GLY A 35 -19.29 0.30 -8.10
N SER A 36 -19.84 -0.74 -8.75
CA SER A 36 -20.72 -1.72 -8.10
C SER A 36 -19.92 -2.88 -7.50
N GLU A 37 -20.34 -3.36 -6.33
CA GLU A 37 -19.74 -4.53 -5.69
C GLU A 37 -20.15 -5.85 -6.37
N THR A 38 -19.20 -6.78 -6.45
CA THR A 38 -19.42 -8.19 -6.76
C THR A 38 -19.12 -9.04 -5.53
N ALA A 39 -20.04 -9.94 -5.17
CA ALA A 39 -19.89 -10.84 -4.04
C ALA A 39 -18.87 -11.95 -4.30
N ILE A 40 -17.87 -12.12 -3.43
CA ILE A 40 -17.10 -13.37 -3.33
C ILE A 40 -17.64 -14.17 -2.15
N THR A 41 -18.13 -15.38 -2.42
CA THR A 41 -18.69 -16.24 -1.37
C THR A 41 -17.58 -17.03 -0.69
N ILE A 42 -17.35 -16.75 0.59
CA ILE A 42 -16.44 -17.52 1.44
C ILE A 42 -17.23 -18.55 2.25
N THR A 43 -16.97 -19.83 1.99
CA THR A 43 -17.63 -20.91 2.75
C THR A 43 -17.09 -20.92 4.18
N GLY A 44 -17.98 -20.71 5.14
CA GLY A 44 -17.64 -20.72 6.57
C GLY A 44 -17.30 -19.36 7.18
N ALA A 45 -17.23 -18.28 6.38
CA ALA A 45 -17.01 -16.93 6.87
C ALA A 45 -18.34 -16.14 6.91
N GLY A 46 -19.36 -16.68 7.57
CA GLY A 46 -20.70 -16.08 7.62
C GLY A 46 -20.83 -14.80 8.46
N SER A 47 -19.78 -14.43 9.20
CA SER A 47 -19.64 -13.22 10.00
C SER A 47 -18.16 -12.98 10.31
N ASP A 48 -17.81 -11.79 10.82
CA ASP A 48 -16.51 -11.45 11.42
C ASP A 48 -15.32 -11.55 10.43
N LEU A 49 -15.53 -11.27 9.15
CA LEU A 49 -14.40 -11.05 8.24
C LEU A 49 -13.85 -9.67 8.49
N SER A 50 -12.57 -9.62 8.85
CA SER A 50 -11.95 -8.38 9.29
C SER A 50 -10.91 -7.88 8.29
N GLY A 51 -9.71 -8.43 8.24
CA GLY A 51 -8.64 -7.92 7.37
C GLY A 51 -8.41 -8.70 6.07
N ALA A 52 -7.71 -8.06 5.13
CA ALA A 52 -7.25 -8.69 3.90
C ALA A 52 -5.90 -8.13 3.43
N THR A 53 -5.15 -8.91 2.65
CA THR A 53 -3.94 -8.44 1.97
C THR A 53 -3.77 -9.11 0.61
N TRP A 54 -3.16 -8.40 -0.35
CA TRP A 54 -2.93 -8.87 -1.71
C TRP A 54 -1.45 -9.13 -1.97
N ASN A 55 -1.13 -10.34 -2.46
CA ASN A 55 0.20 -10.71 -2.91
C ASN A 55 0.29 -10.66 -4.44
N PRO A 56 1.02 -9.68 -5.03
CA PRO A 56 1.16 -9.58 -6.47
C PRO A 56 2.05 -10.67 -7.08
N GLU A 57 2.93 -11.32 -6.31
CA GLU A 57 3.82 -12.37 -6.82
C GLU A 57 3.11 -13.71 -6.97
N SER A 58 2.30 -14.09 -5.97
CA SER A 58 1.47 -15.30 -6.04
C SER A 58 0.11 -15.08 -6.71
N GLN A 59 -0.29 -13.82 -6.92
CA GLN A 59 -1.64 -13.42 -7.34
C GLN A 59 -2.74 -13.94 -6.40
N SER A 60 -2.44 -13.88 -5.10
CA SER A 60 -3.31 -14.37 -4.04
C SER A 60 -3.85 -13.24 -3.17
N LEU A 61 -5.14 -13.33 -2.83
CA LEU A 61 -5.79 -12.55 -1.80
C LEU A 61 -5.87 -13.40 -0.52
N TRP A 62 -5.31 -12.89 0.56
CA TRP A 62 -5.42 -13.47 1.89
C TRP A 62 -6.46 -12.70 2.69
N VAL A 63 -7.31 -13.41 3.41
CA VAL A 63 -8.41 -12.83 4.19
C VAL A 63 -8.45 -13.48 5.57
N VAL A 64 -8.57 -12.67 6.62
CA VAL A 64 -8.63 -13.14 8.01
C VAL A 64 -10.00 -12.89 8.64
N ARG A 65 -10.23 -13.62 9.72
CA ARG A 65 -11.38 -13.50 10.61
C ARG A 65 -10.91 -13.55 12.05
N GLN A 66 -11.60 -12.81 12.90
CA GLN A 66 -11.39 -12.76 14.35
C GLN A 66 -11.00 -14.14 14.94
N ASN A 67 -11.81 -15.17 14.67
CA ASN A 67 -11.66 -16.54 15.19
C ASN A 67 -10.45 -17.38 14.69
N ARG A 68 -9.39 -16.76 14.16
CA ARG A 68 -8.16 -17.38 13.65
C ARG A 68 -8.32 -18.17 12.35
N GLN A 69 -9.38 -17.95 11.60
CA GLN A 69 -9.51 -18.55 10.27
C GLN A 69 -8.92 -17.62 9.22
N VAL A 70 -8.18 -18.21 8.28
CA VAL A 70 -7.61 -17.51 7.14
C VAL A 70 -7.98 -18.25 5.88
N TRP A 71 -8.32 -17.50 4.84
CA TRP A 71 -8.54 -18.03 3.50
C TRP A 71 -7.55 -17.40 2.53
N GLU A 72 -7.02 -18.21 1.63
CA GLU A 72 -6.26 -17.75 0.48
C GLU A 72 -7.09 -18.00 -0.78
N TYR A 73 -7.24 -16.95 -1.59
CA TYR A 73 -7.90 -16.98 -2.87
C TYR A 73 -6.93 -16.63 -3.98
N THR A 74 -6.78 -17.51 -4.96
CA THR A 74 -5.95 -17.24 -6.15
C THR A 74 -6.85 -16.84 -7.32
N TYR A 75 -6.37 -15.92 -8.15
CA TYR A 75 -7.07 -15.58 -9.38
C TYR A 75 -6.97 -16.69 -10.44
N ASP A 76 -8.12 -17.18 -10.89
CA ASP A 76 -8.24 -18.09 -12.02
C ASP A 76 -8.57 -17.32 -13.31
N SER A 77 -7.53 -17.05 -14.09
CA SER A 77 -7.65 -16.40 -15.41
C SER A 77 -8.56 -17.14 -16.40
N GLY A 78 -8.79 -18.45 -16.23
CA GLY A 78 -9.68 -19.22 -17.09
C GLY A 78 -11.16 -18.92 -16.85
N SER A 79 -11.52 -18.58 -15.62
CA SER A 79 -12.88 -18.20 -15.23
C SER A 79 -13.04 -16.70 -14.96
N ALA A 80 -11.95 -15.92 -15.01
CA ALA A 80 -11.88 -14.54 -14.57
C ALA A 80 -12.49 -14.35 -13.17
N SER A 81 -12.17 -15.27 -12.25
CA SER A 81 -12.73 -15.28 -10.90
C SER A 81 -11.69 -15.68 -9.86
N PHE A 82 -12.00 -15.44 -8.59
CA PHE A 82 -11.14 -15.85 -7.46
C PHE A 82 -11.59 -17.22 -6.95
N ALA A 83 -10.67 -18.17 -6.96
CA ALA A 83 -10.89 -19.53 -6.47
C ALA A 83 -10.21 -19.70 -5.11
N LEU A 84 -10.90 -20.39 -4.19
CA LEU A 84 -10.32 -20.76 -2.90
C LEU A 84 -9.16 -21.74 -3.14
N GLU A 85 -7.95 -21.35 -2.75
CA GLU A 85 -6.76 -22.20 -2.79
C GLU A 85 -6.66 -23.00 -1.49
N GLN A 86 -6.72 -22.31 -0.35
CA GLN A 86 -6.60 -22.96 0.95
C GLN A 86 -7.33 -22.24 2.08
N THR A 87 -7.50 -22.99 3.17
CA THR A 87 -8.03 -22.48 4.44
C THR A 87 -7.10 -22.92 5.56
N LEU A 88 -6.64 -21.97 6.35
CA LEU A 88 -5.77 -22.20 7.50
C LEU A 88 -6.51 -21.86 8.79
N VAL A 89 -6.15 -22.56 9.86
CA VAL A 89 -6.53 -22.19 11.23
C VAL A 89 -5.26 -21.82 11.96
N LEU A 90 -5.15 -20.56 12.37
CA LEU A 90 -3.97 -20.05 13.04
C LEU A 90 -3.88 -20.62 14.48
N PRO A 91 -2.67 -20.84 15.02
CA PRO A 91 -2.50 -21.39 16.35
C PRO A 91 -3.07 -20.46 17.43
N SER A 92 -3.65 -21.02 18.50
CA SER A 92 -4.26 -20.22 19.58
C SER A 92 -3.30 -19.29 20.33
N GLY A 93 -1.98 -19.42 20.11
CA GLY A 93 -0.98 -18.57 20.74
C GLY A 93 -0.91 -17.15 20.19
N ILE A 94 -1.54 -16.87 19.03
CA ILE A 94 -1.52 -15.53 18.44
C ILE A 94 -2.57 -14.59 19.05
N GLY A 95 -3.61 -15.13 19.70
CA GLY A 95 -4.80 -14.35 20.05
C GLY A 95 -6.05 -14.96 19.45
N SER A 96 -7.20 -14.31 19.61
CA SER A 96 -8.48 -14.79 19.09
C SER A 96 -9.35 -13.73 18.46
N ASP A 97 -8.87 -12.49 18.42
CA ASP A 97 -9.53 -11.36 17.78
C ASP A 97 -8.61 -10.83 16.68
N ILE A 98 -8.43 -11.67 15.65
CA ILE A 98 -7.54 -11.38 14.53
C ILE A 98 -8.22 -10.44 13.55
N GLU A 99 -7.80 -9.18 13.60
CA GLU A 99 -8.40 -8.12 12.79
C GLU A 99 -7.66 -7.87 11.49
N ALA A 100 -6.32 -7.93 11.45
CA ALA A 100 -5.61 -7.74 10.20
C ALA A 100 -4.53 -8.76 9.90
N CYS A 101 -4.17 -8.80 8.62
CA CYS A 101 -3.00 -9.51 8.15
C CYS A 101 -2.26 -8.71 7.07
N ALA A 102 -0.95 -8.95 6.99
CA ALA A 102 -0.07 -8.36 5.97
C ALA A 102 1.02 -9.37 5.56
N GLN A 103 1.58 -9.18 4.37
CA GLN A 103 2.78 -9.89 3.93
C GLN A 103 3.97 -8.94 3.79
N VAL A 104 5.08 -9.30 4.41
CA VAL A 104 6.33 -8.52 4.37
C VAL A 104 7.11 -8.83 3.08
N ASP A 105 7.41 -10.10 2.87
CA ASP A 105 8.10 -10.61 1.69
C ASP A 105 7.10 -11.34 0.80
N HIS A 106 6.73 -10.74 -0.33
CA HIS A 106 5.78 -11.33 -1.27
C HIS A 106 6.30 -12.63 -1.90
N SER A 107 7.62 -12.84 -1.93
CA SER A 107 8.21 -14.08 -2.44
C SER A 107 8.11 -15.23 -1.44
N ALA A 108 7.93 -14.93 -0.16
CA ALA A 108 7.63 -15.88 0.89
C ALA A 108 6.11 -16.05 1.04
N ALA A 109 5.46 -16.57 -0.01
CA ALA A 109 4.00 -16.65 -0.11
C ALA A 109 3.33 -17.35 1.10
N ASP A 110 4.02 -18.27 1.76
CA ASP A 110 3.53 -19.03 2.92
C ASP A 110 3.65 -18.27 4.26
N GLU A 111 4.04 -17.00 4.27
CA GLU A 111 4.22 -16.20 5.49
C GLU A 111 3.20 -15.07 5.62
N LEU A 112 2.60 -14.95 6.80
CA LEU A 112 1.69 -13.86 7.17
C LEU A 112 2.11 -13.23 8.49
N TYR A 113 1.90 -11.92 8.59
CA TYR A 113 1.87 -11.21 9.86
C TYR A 113 0.41 -10.94 10.19
N THR A 114 0.00 -11.19 11.43
CA THR A 114 -1.38 -10.98 11.89
C THR A 114 -1.42 -10.04 13.07
N LEU A 115 -2.52 -9.30 13.21
CA LEU A 115 -2.78 -8.38 14.33
C LEU A 115 -3.95 -8.91 15.16
N ASP A 116 -3.73 -9.06 16.46
CA ASP A 116 -4.75 -9.43 17.45
C ASP A 116 -5.15 -8.18 18.26
N GLU A 117 -6.42 -7.78 18.18
CA GLU A 117 -6.97 -6.56 18.78
C GLU A 117 -6.90 -6.61 20.30
N ASP A 118 -7.51 -7.66 20.87
CA ASP A 118 -7.60 -7.97 22.31
C ASP A 118 -6.28 -7.75 23.07
N ASN A 119 -5.14 -8.11 22.45
CA ASN A 119 -3.84 -8.07 23.07
C ASN A 119 -2.86 -7.07 22.43
N GLY A 120 -3.30 -6.30 21.43
CA GLY A 120 -2.45 -5.40 20.64
C GLY A 120 -1.17 -6.09 20.17
N ARG A 121 -1.30 -7.26 19.54
CA ARG A 121 -0.17 -8.15 19.24
C ARG A 121 -0.01 -8.41 17.76
N ILE A 122 1.21 -8.23 17.26
CA ILE A 122 1.61 -8.78 15.96
C ILE A 122 2.17 -10.19 16.16
N ALA A 123 1.79 -11.13 15.29
CA ALA A 123 2.40 -12.45 15.21
C ALA A 123 2.87 -12.76 13.79
N ARG A 124 4.09 -13.31 13.66
CA ARG A 124 4.58 -13.89 12.41
C ARG A 124 4.18 -15.35 12.37
N VAL A 125 3.38 -15.71 11.37
CA VAL A 125 2.89 -17.07 11.13
C VAL A 125 3.43 -17.55 9.79
N VAL A 126 3.95 -18.76 9.77
CA VAL A 126 4.41 -19.43 8.56
C VAL A 126 3.61 -20.70 8.37
N ASP A 127 3.04 -20.90 7.19
CA ASP A 127 2.48 -22.17 6.78
C ASP A 127 3.61 -23.15 6.47
N ILE A 128 3.64 -24.28 7.19
CA ILE A 128 4.58 -25.36 6.98
C ILE A 128 3.78 -26.60 6.63
N ASP A 129 3.71 -26.91 5.33
CA ASP A 129 2.99 -28.06 4.77
C ASP A 129 1.48 -28.08 5.13
N GLY A 130 0.81 -26.92 5.06
CA GLY A 130 -0.61 -26.75 5.39
C GLY A 130 -0.88 -26.63 6.90
N ILE A 131 0.16 -26.38 7.70
CA ILE A 131 0.09 -26.18 9.14
C ILE A 131 0.69 -24.81 9.49
N ALA A 132 -0.21 -23.85 9.74
CA ALA A 132 0.15 -22.54 10.27
C ALA A 132 0.91 -22.67 11.61
N THR A 133 2.11 -22.11 11.67
CA THR A 133 3.01 -22.16 12.82
C THR A 133 3.44 -20.76 13.23
N VAL A 134 3.27 -20.41 14.51
CA VAL A 134 3.75 -19.13 15.04
C VAL A 134 5.26 -19.17 15.21
N GLN A 135 5.96 -18.27 14.53
CA GLN A 135 7.40 -18.13 14.65
C GLN A 135 7.77 -17.07 15.68
N ARG A 136 7.10 -15.92 15.66
CA ARG A 136 7.42 -14.76 16.50
C ARG A 136 6.17 -13.98 16.89
N VAL A 137 6.28 -13.22 17.97
CA VAL A 137 5.21 -12.37 18.51
C VAL A 137 5.79 -11.08 19.09
N TRP A 138 5.03 -9.99 19.02
CA TRP A 138 5.39 -8.70 19.59
C TRP A 138 4.15 -8.06 20.22
N ASN A 139 4.21 -7.78 21.53
CA ASN A 139 3.17 -7.08 22.26
C ASN A 139 3.38 -5.56 22.17
N LEU A 140 2.52 -4.88 21.42
CA LEU A 140 2.62 -3.46 21.10
C LEU A 140 2.07 -2.55 22.21
N LEU A 141 1.33 -3.11 23.16
CA LEU A 141 0.80 -2.38 24.32
C LEU A 141 1.89 -2.00 25.34
N VAL A 142 3.07 -2.62 25.25
CA VAL A 142 4.20 -2.32 26.14
C VAL A 142 4.85 -1.01 25.72
N THR A 143 5.07 -0.11 26.69
CA THR A 143 5.79 1.14 26.42
C THR A 143 7.19 0.87 25.87
N ASN A 144 7.43 1.35 24.66
CA ASN A 144 8.67 1.24 23.92
C ASN A 144 9.01 2.61 23.31
N ASN A 145 10.24 3.08 23.50
CA ASN A 145 10.70 4.37 22.98
C ASN A 145 9.79 5.57 23.37
N GLY A 146 9.10 5.47 24.52
CA GLY A 146 8.21 6.53 25.03
C GLY A 146 6.75 6.44 24.56
N TYR A 147 6.43 5.47 23.71
CA TYR A 147 5.09 5.27 23.13
C TYR A 147 4.57 3.88 23.46
N ALA A 148 3.25 3.70 23.42
CA ALA A 148 2.59 2.39 23.49
C ALA A 148 1.38 2.45 22.57
N LEU A 149 1.04 1.33 21.95
CA LEU A 149 -0.25 1.20 21.27
C LEU A 149 -1.36 1.29 22.35
N PRO A 150 -2.42 2.08 22.14
CA PRO A 150 -3.57 2.06 23.03
C PRO A 150 -4.17 0.64 23.11
N PRO A 151 -4.60 0.19 24.28
CA PRO A 151 -5.30 -1.09 24.39
C PRO A 151 -6.70 -0.99 23.78
N GLU A 152 -7.25 -2.14 23.38
CA GLU A 152 -8.67 -2.28 23.10
C GLU A 152 -9.49 -1.71 24.28
N THR A 153 -10.48 -0.87 23.99
CA THR A 153 -11.43 -0.35 24.97
C THR A 153 -12.83 -0.16 24.40
N GLY A 154 -13.71 -1.12 24.66
CA GLY A 154 -15.13 -1.04 24.32
C GLY A 154 -15.48 -1.56 22.93
N GLY A 155 -14.75 -2.55 22.44
CA GLY A 155 -14.73 -3.00 21.04
C GLY A 155 -14.07 -1.96 20.14
N GLN A 156 -13.04 -1.29 20.65
CA GLN A 156 -12.29 -0.30 19.89
C GLN A 156 -10.80 -0.45 20.14
N GLY A 157 -10.07 -0.90 19.13
CA GLY A 157 -8.68 -1.28 19.25
C GLY A 157 -7.92 -1.17 17.92
N PRO A 158 -6.79 -1.89 17.80
CA PRO A 158 -6.01 -1.90 16.58
C PRO A 158 -6.60 -2.87 15.54
N GLU A 159 -7.01 -2.32 14.41
CA GLU A 159 -7.71 -3.05 13.33
C GLU A 159 -6.84 -3.21 12.08
N GLY A 160 -6.14 -2.16 11.66
CA GLY A 160 -5.36 -2.17 10.42
C GLY A 160 -3.92 -2.65 10.62
N LEU A 161 -3.38 -3.44 9.68
CA LEU A 161 -1.96 -3.82 9.65
C LEU A 161 -1.43 -3.77 8.22
N GLU A 162 -0.30 -3.11 8.02
CA GLU A 162 0.38 -3.08 6.72
C GLU A 162 1.90 -2.97 6.88
N PHE A 163 2.66 -3.54 5.94
CA PHE A 163 4.11 -3.40 5.88
C PHE A 163 4.53 -2.46 4.76
N VAL A 164 5.35 -1.47 5.10
CA VAL A 164 5.92 -0.52 4.14
C VAL A 164 7.44 -0.72 4.05
N PRO A 165 7.99 -1.13 2.87
CA PRO A 165 9.42 -1.38 2.71
C PRO A 165 10.27 -0.12 2.86
N ASP A 166 11.54 -0.31 3.27
CA ASP A 166 12.55 0.75 3.37
C ASP A 166 12.70 1.51 2.05
N ALA A 167 12.66 0.80 0.92
CA ALA A 167 12.83 1.40 -0.40
C ALA A 167 11.76 2.46 -0.68
N ASP A 168 10.52 2.21 -0.29
CA ASP A 168 9.37 3.10 -0.52
C ASP A 168 9.36 4.26 0.49
N LEU A 169 9.67 3.98 1.76
CA LEU A 169 9.81 5.00 2.80
C LEU A 169 10.96 5.98 2.49
N LEU A 170 12.10 5.48 2.01
CA LEU A 170 13.23 6.32 1.62
C LEU A 170 12.93 7.12 0.34
N ALA A 171 12.28 6.50 -0.65
CA ALA A 171 11.95 7.16 -1.91
C ALA A 171 10.94 8.30 -1.73
N SER A 172 9.99 8.15 -0.81
CA SER A 172 9.00 9.18 -0.47
C SER A 172 9.54 10.29 0.44
N GLY A 173 10.75 10.13 0.99
CA GLY A 173 11.29 11.05 1.99
C GLY A 173 10.53 11.00 3.31
N PHE A 174 10.01 9.81 3.69
CA PHE A 174 9.25 9.58 4.92
C PHE A 174 9.97 10.15 6.14
N ARG A 175 9.18 10.73 7.04
CA ARG A 175 9.62 11.21 8.35
C ARG A 175 8.77 10.56 9.40
N PHE A 176 9.35 10.29 10.56
CA PHE A 176 8.63 9.78 11.71
C PHE A 176 7.66 10.84 12.30
N PRO A 177 6.71 10.44 13.15
CA PRO A 177 5.79 11.35 13.83
C PRO A 177 6.46 12.49 14.61
N ASP A 178 7.68 12.29 15.11
CA ASP A 178 8.47 13.32 15.78
C ASP A 178 9.17 14.32 14.82
N GLY A 179 8.98 14.13 13.51
CA GLY A 179 9.55 14.93 12.42
C GLY A 179 10.95 14.53 11.98
N SER A 180 11.60 13.58 12.67
CA SER A 180 12.91 13.08 12.29
C SER A 180 12.86 12.32 10.97
N ALA A 181 13.91 12.44 10.17
CA ALA A 181 13.97 11.79 8.87
C ALA A 181 14.16 10.28 9.02
N PHE A 182 13.43 9.51 8.23
CA PHE A 182 13.67 8.08 8.12
C PHE A 182 14.98 7.82 7.39
N THR A 183 15.76 6.87 7.89
CA THR A 183 17.07 6.51 7.32
C THR A 183 17.21 5.00 7.06
N GLY A 184 16.10 4.26 7.13
CA GLY A 184 16.06 2.80 7.03
C GLY A 184 15.67 2.14 8.36
N SER A 185 15.03 0.98 8.27
CA SER A 185 14.74 0.10 9.41
C SER A 185 16.04 -0.26 10.13
N THR A 186 15.97 -0.24 11.46
CA THR A 186 17.08 -0.58 12.35
C THR A 186 16.92 -1.95 13.01
N LYS A 187 15.71 -2.53 12.94
CA LYS A 187 15.42 -3.86 13.51
C LYS A 187 15.51 -5.01 12.52
N GLY A 188 15.70 -4.71 11.23
CA GLY A 188 16.13 -5.71 10.24
C GLY A 188 15.01 -6.35 9.43
N MET A 189 13.76 -5.88 9.57
CA MET A 189 12.66 -6.27 8.69
C MET A 189 12.77 -5.63 7.29
N GLY A 190 13.61 -4.60 7.13
CA GLY A 190 13.77 -3.90 5.85
C GLY A 190 12.58 -3.02 5.51
N GLY A 191 11.88 -2.52 6.52
CA GLY A 191 10.73 -1.64 6.43
C GLY A 191 10.09 -1.42 7.80
N LEU A 192 8.90 -0.83 7.81
CA LEU A 192 8.13 -0.55 9.01
C LEU A 192 6.76 -1.23 8.95
N MET A 193 6.27 -1.67 10.10
CA MET A 193 4.89 -2.11 10.30
C MET A 193 4.05 -0.91 10.70
N PHE A 194 2.97 -0.68 9.96
CA PHE A 194 1.98 0.34 10.23
C PHE A 194 0.75 -0.33 10.84
N VAL A 195 0.24 0.22 11.93
CA VAL A 195 -0.94 -0.27 12.65
C VAL A 195 -1.98 0.83 12.73
N GLY A 196 -3.15 0.58 12.16
CA GLY A 196 -4.29 1.49 12.23
C GLY A 196 -5.11 1.24 13.49
N HIS A 197 -5.53 2.31 14.16
CA HIS A 197 -6.29 2.24 15.39
C HIS A 197 -7.68 2.87 15.24
N GLN A 198 -8.71 2.25 15.81
CA GLN A 198 -10.09 2.78 15.77
C GLN A 198 -10.29 4.01 16.64
N ILE A 199 -9.53 4.11 17.73
CA ILE A 199 -9.53 5.31 18.58
C ILE A 199 -8.72 6.41 17.89
N ASP A 200 -9.35 7.56 17.69
CA ASP A 200 -8.77 8.82 17.21
C ASP A 200 -8.14 8.79 15.80
N GLY A 201 -8.29 7.68 15.06
CA GLY A 201 -7.75 7.53 13.70
C GLY A 201 -6.23 7.60 13.66
N GLU A 202 -5.59 6.95 14.63
CA GLU A 202 -4.15 6.97 14.77
C GLU A 202 -3.47 5.86 13.93
N LEU A 203 -2.51 6.24 13.11
CA LEU A 203 -1.64 5.35 12.35
C LEU A 203 -0.29 5.20 13.08
N HIS A 204 -0.14 4.14 13.87
CA HIS A 204 1.04 3.83 14.66
C HIS A 204 2.13 3.18 13.81
N VAL A 205 3.40 3.50 14.08
CA VAL A 205 4.53 3.04 13.27
C VAL A 205 5.55 2.28 14.11
N PHE A 206 5.87 1.05 13.68
CA PHE A 206 6.76 0.14 14.39
C PHE A 206 7.90 -0.34 13.49
N ASP A 207 9.12 -0.29 14.00
CA ASP A 207 10.28 -0.99 13.43
C ASP A 207 10.42 -2.32 14.19
N VAL A 208 10.16 -3.44 13.54
CA VAL A 208 10.03 -4.77 14.19
C VAL A 208 11.21 -5.66 13.84
N ASN A 209 11.76 -6.41 14.81
CA ASN A 209 12.82 -7.38 14.54
C ASN A 209 12.20 -8.74 14.15
N PRO A 210 12.30 -9.19 12.89
CA PRO A 210 11.64 -10.42 12.44
C PRO A 210 12.26 -11.70 13.04
N ASP A 211 13.46 -11.59 13.65
CA ASP A 211 14.21 -12.72 14.18
C ASP A 211 14.08 -12.89 15.70
N ALA A 212 13.54 -11.89 16.41
CA ALA A 212 13.40 -11.91 17.87
C ALA A 212 12.03 -11.38 18.32
N SER A 213 11.29 -12.19 19.09
CA SER A 213 10.03 -11.78 19.71
C SER A 213 10.25 -10.63 20.68
N GLU A 214 9.24 -9.77 20.83
CA GLU A 214 9.23 -8.60 21.72
C GLU A 214 10.33 -7.55 21.46
N ASP A 215 11.10 -7.69 20.38
CA ASP A 215 12.11 -6.72 19.97
C ASP A 215 11.59 -5.83 18.84
N PHE A 216 11.26 -4.59 19.18
CA PHE A 216 10.76 -3.58 18.25
C PHE A 216 11.10 -2.17 18.75
N VAL A 217 10.86 -1.15 17.92
CA VAL A 217 10.80 0.27 18.30
C VAL A 217 9.43 0.83 17.90
N ASN A 218 8.76 1.50 18.82
CA ASN A 218 7.56 2.28 18.52
C ASN A 218 7.96 3.75 18.22
N HIS A 219 7.56 4.27 17.06
CA HIS A 219 7.88 5.62 16.60
C HIS A 219 6.76 6.64 16.85
N GLY A 220 5.69 6.23 17.52
CA GLY A 220 4.49 7.04 17.74
C GLY A 220 3.48 6.84 16.61
N ALA A 221 2.56 7.79 16.48
CA ALA A 221 1.48 7.73 15.51
C ALA A 221 1.30 9.04 14.73
N PHE A 222 0.79 8.91 13.51
CA PHE A 222 0.20 10.02 12.76
C PHE A 222 -1.31 10.05 12.97
N LEU A 223 -1.91 11.23 12.83
CA LEU A 223 -3.35 11.36 12.63
C LEU A 223 -3.69 11.19 11.15
N THR A 224 -4.82 10.56 10.88
CA THR A 224 -5.45 10.47 9.56
C THR A 224 -6.58 11.52 9.41
N SER A 225 -7.31 11.47 8.30
CA SER A 225 -8.42 12.39 7.99
C SER A 225 -9.69 12.11 8.81
N GLU A 226 -9.84 10.88 9.31
CA GLU A 226 -10.99 10.44 10.13
C GLU A 226 -10.57 9.98 11.52
N THR A 227 -11.56 9.69 12.37
CA THR A 227 -11.36 9.31 13.77
C THR A 227 -11.27 7.80 14.00
N GLU A 228 -11.29 6.99 12.96
CA GLU A 228 -11.26 5.52 13.05
C GLU A 228 -10.56 4.94 11.83
N ILE A 229 -9.55 4.07 12.00
CA ILE A 229 -8.98 3.27 10.92
C ILE A 229 -9.47 1.84 11.08
N ALA A 230 -10.15 1.34 10.06
CA ALA A 230 -10.63 -0.02 9.97
C ALA A 230 -9.64 -0.90 9.17
N GLY A 231 -9.14 -0.41 8.04
CA GLY A 231 -8.24 -1.20 7.19
C GLY A 231 -7.08 -0.40 6.62
N LEU A 232 -5.98 -1.09 6.31
CA LEU A 232 -4.82 -0.52 5.64
C LEU A 232 -4.43 -1.36 4.44
N HIS A 233 -3.97 -0.71 3.37
CA HIS A 233 -3.28 -1.37 2.28
C HIS A 233 -2.18 -0.48 1.67
N PHE A 234 -0.99 -1.01 1.42
CA PHE A 234 0.09 -0.26 0.75
C PHE A 234 0.38 -0.81 -0.65
N ASP A 235 0.11 -0.01 -1.67
CA ASP A 235 0.43 -0.37 -3.05
C ASP A 235 1.89 0.00 -3.36
N ARG A 236 2.79 -0.98 -3.21
CA ARG A 236 4.23 -0.84 -3.52
C ARG A 236 4.54 -0.39 -4.96
N THR A 237 3.58 -0.49 -5.87
CA THR A 237 3.79 -0.12 -7.28
C THR A 237 3.46 1.34 -7.56
N SER A 238 2.59 1.95 -6.75
CA SER A 238 2.27 3.38 -6.81
C SER A 238 2.91 4.19 -5.67
N GLY A 239 3.32 3.54 -4.58
CA GLY A 239 3.85 4.21 -3.40
C GLY A 239 2.76 4.87 -2.54
N LEU A 240 1.51 4.45 -2.70
CA LEU A 240 0.35 5.02 -2.02
C LEU A 240 -0.15 4.12 -0.89
N LEU A 241 -0.51 4.74 0.23
CA LEU A 241 -1.20 4.11 1.35
C LEU A 241 -2.71 4.35 1.20
N TYR A 242 -3.48 3.28 1.28
CA TYR A 242 -4.94 3.29 1.31
C TYR A 242 -5.38 3.05 2.75
N VAL A 243 -6.16 3.96 3.28
CA VAL A 243 -6.67 3.90 4.65
C VAL A 243 -8.19 3.86 4.59
N TRP A 244 -8.77 2.75 5.01
CA TRP A 244 -10.22 2.59 5.09
C TRP A 244 -10.71 3.02 6.46
N HIS A 245 -11.74 3.85 6.48
CA HIS A 245 -12.36 4.36 7.70
C HIS A 245 -13.81 3.87 7.78
N ASN A 246 -14.27 3.48 8.98
CA ASN A 246 -15.67 3.10 9.23
C ASN A 246 -16.27 3.80 10.49
N PRO A 247 -15.95 5.06 10.83
CA PRO A 247 -16.45 5.69 12.06
C PRO A 247 -17.98 5.60 12.16
N TYR A 248 -18.47 4.84 13.14
CA TYR A 248 -19.90 4.61 13.36
C TYR A 248 -20.66 4.08 12.14
N ASN A 249 -20.08 3.17 11.35
CA ASN A 249 -20.66 2.64 10.10
C ASN A 249 -20.80 3.68 8.98
N VAL A 250 -19.99 4.73 9.01
CA VAL A 250 -19.84 5.68 7.89
C VAL A 250 -18.52 5.39 7.21
N ASN A 251 -18.60 4.77 6.02
CA ASN A 251 -17.41 4.42 5.25
C ASN A 251 -16.79 5.63 4.56
N SER A 252 -15.47 5.71 4.57
CA SER A 252 -14.68 6.55 3.66
C SER A 252 -13.35 5.87 3.34
N LEU A 253 -12.72 6.32 2.25
CA LEU A 253 -11.39 5.89 1.83
C LEU A 253 -10.49 7.11 1.71
N GLU A 254 -9.43 7.13 2.50
CA GLU A 254 -8.33 8.08 2.37
C GLU A 254 -7.20 7.44 1.55
N ILE A 255 -6.67 8.19 0.58
CA ILE A 255 -5.46 7.83 -0.16
C ILE A 255 -4.39 8.84 0.19
N SER A 256 -3.24 8.35 0.65
CA SER A 256 -2.17 9.19 1.17
C SER A 256 -0.82 8.82 0.58
N THR A 257 0.05 9.81 0.43
CA THR A 257 1.47 9.52 0.21
C THR A 257 2.12 9.08 1.51
N LEU A 258 3.28 8.44 1.41
CA LEU A 258 4.16 8.24 2.57
C LEU A 258 4.91 9.53 2.97
N SER A 259 4.70 10.66 2.30
CA SER A 259 5.27 11.91 2.79
C SER A 259 4.50 12.37 4.03
N SER A 260 5.19 12.94 5.01
CA SER A 260 4.57 13.42 6.25
C SER A 260 5.06 14.82 6.59
N ASN A 261 4.13 15.68 7.02
CA ASN A 261 4.48 17.02 7.48
C ASN A 261 4.82 16.96 8.97
N ALA A 262 6.11 17.07 9.27
CA ALA A 262 6.67 17.10 10.62
C ALA A 262 6.04 18.12 11.58
N THR A 263 5.35 19.14 11.07
CA THR A 263 4.70 20.17 11.90
C THR A 263 3.34 19.71 12.44
N LEU A 264 2.68 18.77 11.77
CA LEU A 264 1.29 18.42 12.01
C LEU A 264 1.09 17.02 12.58
N GLY A 265 2.09 16.13 12.49
CA GLY A 265 1.91 14.75 12.93
C GLY A 265 0.81 14.04 12.13
N THR A 266 0.67 14.39 10.85
CA THR A 266 -0.31 13.81 9.92
C THR A 266 0.41 13.17 8.75
N ILE A 267 -0.21 12.14 8.18
CA ILE A 267 0.16 11.64 6.86
C ILE A 267 -0.40 12.59 5.78
N ASP A 268 0.26 12.68 4.63
CA ASP A 268 -0.16 13.60 3.56
C ASP A 268 -1.24 12.97 2.68
N THR A 269 -2.49 13.35 2.95
CA THR A 269 -3.68 12.92 2.21
C THR A 269 -3.74 13.55 0.83
N LEU A 270 -3.83 12.70 -0.20
CA LEU A 270 -4.05 13.10 -1.58
C LEU A 270 -5.54 13.24 -1.91
N GLU A 271 -6.34 12.26 -1.50
CA GLU A 271 -7.73 12.12 -1.92
C GLU A 271 -8.57 11.49 -0.82
N ILE A 272 -9.83 11.93 -0.70
CA ILE A 272 -10.81 11.33 0.20
C ILE A 272 -12.08 11.00 -0.58
N TYR A 273 -12.49 9.73 -0.54
CA TYR A 273 -13.81 9.31 -0.98
C TYR A 273 -14.73 9.10 0.22
N ASP A 274 -15.79 9.88 0.33
CA ASP A 274 -16.71 9.89 1.50
C ASP A 274 -18.19 9.87 1.10
N SER A 275 -18.47 9.79 -0.20
CA SER A 275 -19.83 9.82 -0.73
C SER A 275 -20.07 8.67 -1.70
N ALA A 276 -21.33 8.19 -1.76
CA ALA A 276 -21.69 6.98 -2.51
C ALA A 276 -20.87 5.72 -2.13
N MET A 277 -20.33 5.69 -0.92
CA MET A 277 -19.49 4.60 -0.43
C MET A 277 -20.29 3.29 -0.27
N PRO A 278 -19.62 2.13 -0.40
CA PRO A 278 -20.19 0.84 -0.02
C PRO A 278 -20.76 0.90 1.40
N SER A 279 -21.90 0.24 1.62
CA SER A 279 -22.54 0.19 2.94
C SER A 279 -22.13 -1.04 3.74
N GLY A 280 -22.26 -0.96 5.07
CA GLY A 280 -22.01 -2.07 5.99
C GLY A 280 -20.83 -1.78 6.92
N ASN A 281 -20.62 -2.69 7.87
CA ASN A 281 -19.45 -2.69 8.74
C ASN A 281 -18.25 -3.24 7.95
N ILE A 282 -17.46 -2.37 7.34
CA ILE A 282 -16.33 -2.76 6.49
C ILE A 282 -15.06 -2.58 7.31
N GLU A 283 -14.33 -3.69 7.49
CA GLU A 283 -13.23 -3.77 8.46
C GLU A 283 -11.87 -3.99 7.79
N GLY A 284 -11.81 -4.19 6.47
CA GLY A 284 -10.53 -4.39 5.80
C GLY A 284 -10.56 -4.13 4.32
N ILE A 285 -9.36 -3.93 3.78
CA ILE A 285 -9.12 -3.50 2.42
C ILE A 285 -7.89 -4.22 1.86
N ALA A 286 -7.96 -4.61 0.59
CA ALA A 286 -6.79 -4.98 -0.20
C ALA A 286 -6.93 -4.42 -1.61
N VAL A 287 -5.85 -3.94 -2.20
CA VAL A 287 -5.87 -3.35 -3.54
C VAL A 287 -4.90 -4.11 -4.43
N VAL A 288 -5.33 -4.45 -5.65
CA VAL A 288 -4.39 -4.94 -6.65
C VAL A 288 -3.49 -3.78 -7.06
N GLY A 289 -2.18 -3.98 -7.01
CA GLY A 289 -1.22 -2.93 -7.32
C GLY A 289 -1.39 -2.36 -8.72
N ARG A 290 -1.14 -1.05 -8.88
CA ARG A 290 -1.20 -0.30 -10.14
C ARG A 290 -0.41 -0.95 -11.30
N ALA A 291 0.70 -1.63 -11.03
CA ALA A 291 1.43 -2.34 -12.09
C ALA A 291 0.63 -3.50 -12.75
N SER A 292 -0.46 -3.93 -12.13
CA SER A 292 -1.35 -5.00 -12.60
C SER A 292 -2.69 -4.50 -13.19
N CYS A 293 -2.74 -3.22 -13.58
CA CYS A 293 -3.90 -2.64 -14.25
C CYS A 293 -4.33 -3.43 -15.50
N GLY A 294 -5.64 -3.61 -15.66
CA GLY A 294 -6.23 -4.41 -16.73
C GLY A 294 -6.11 -5.92 -16.59
N ALA A 295 -5.30 -6.43 -15.66
CA ALA A 295 -5.18 -7.87 -15.45
C ALA A 295 -6.37 -8.44 -14.66
N PHE A 296 -6.91 -7.64 -13.72
CA PHE A 296 -7.98 -8.04 -12.81
C PHE A 296 -9.19 -7.09 -12.84
N GLY A 297 -9.06 -5.95 -13.52
CA GLY A 297 -10.13 -4.98 -13.69
C GLY A 297 -11.02 -5.27 -14.91
N SER A 298 -12.15 -4.58 -15.01
CA SER A 298 -13.08 -4.72 -16.14
C SER A 298 -12.55 -4.06 -17.42
N ALA A 299 -11.64 -3.09 -17.28
CA ALA A 299 -10.93 -2.40 -18.35
C ALA A 299 -9.42 -2.24 -18.06
N ASN A 300 -8.65 -1.85 -19.10
CA ASN A 300 -7.19 -1.68 -19.00
C ASN A 300 -6.75 -0.60 -18.00
N SER A 301 -7.61 0.38 -17.71
CA SER A 301 -7.40 1.48 -16.77
C SER A 301 -7.98 1.20 -15.38
N GLU A 302 -8.39 -0.03 -15.13
CA GLU A 302 -9.03 -0.46 -13.89
C GLU A 302 -8.28 -1.61 -13.25
N ARG A 303 -8.47 -1.76 -11.95
CA ARG A 303 -7.91 -2.82 -11.11
C ARG A 303 -8.94 -3.27 -10.10
N ALA A 304 -8.63 -4.38 -9.44
CA ALA A 304 -9.47 -4.91 -8.39
C ALA A 304 -9.15 -4.25 -7.03
N LEU A 305 -10.19 -3.93 -6.28
CA LEU A 305 -10.15 -3.62 -4.86
C LEU A 305 -11.08 -4.58 -4.12
N PHE A 306 -10.62 -5.06 -2.98
CA PHE A 306 -11.36 -5.96 -2.10
C PHE A 306 -11.71 -5.26 -0.80
N LEU A 307 -12.93 -5.49 -0.31
CA LEU A 307 -13.36 -5.10 1.02
C LEU A 307 -13.93 -6.29 1.76
N THR A 308 -13.57 -6.41 3.03
CA THR A 308 -14.10 -7.38 3.99
C THR A 308 -15.18 -6.73 4.84
N ARG A 309 -16.23 -7.48 5.14
CA ARG A 309 -17.38 -6.99 5.90
C ARG A 309 -17.60 -7.88 7.12
N ASP A 310 -17.58 -7.27 8.29
CA ASP A 310 -18.01 -7.92 9.52
C ASP A 310 -19.54 -7.95 9.58
N GLY A 311 -20.04 -9.15 9.34
CA GLY A 311 -21.47 -9.43 9.30
C GLY A 311 -22.15 -8.99 8.00
N GLY A 312 -23.38 -9.49 7.82
CA GLY A 312 -24.13 -9.31 6.59
C GLY A 312 -23.91 -10.46 5.58
N SER A 313 -24.25 -10.20 4.32
CA SER A 313 -23.97 -11.09 3.19
C SER A 313 -24.09 -10.27 1.89
N PRO A 314 -23.09 -10.29 1.00
CA PRO A 314 -21.81 -11.01 1.10
C PRO A 314 -20.82 -10.36 2.08
N ASN A 315 -19.79 -11.13 2.48
CA ASN A 315 -18.78 -10.71 3.47
C ASN A 315 -17.42 -10.37 2.85
N LEU A 316 -17.19 -10.77 1.59
CA LEU A 316 -16.06 -10.32 0.78
C LEU A 316 -16.62 -9.68 -0.49
N LEU A 317 -16.20 -8.44 -0.74
CA LEU A 317 -16.65 -7.60 -1.84
C LEU A 317 -15.47 -7.40 -2.80
N LEU A 318 -15.74 -7.53 -4.10
CA LEU A 318 -14.83 -7.19 -5.18
C LEU A 318 -15.38 -5.98 -5.93
N PHE A 319 -14.51 -5.00 -6.16
CA PHE A 319 -14.74 -3.86 -7.03
C PHE A 319 -13.71 -3.93 -8.16
N ASP A 320 -14.14 -4.36 -9.35
CA ASP A 320 -13.28 -4.59 -10.51
C ASP A 320 -13.17 -3.36 -11.44
N VAL A 321 -13.80 -2.25 -11.08
CA VAL A 321 -13.70 -0.97 -11.80
C VAL A 321 -12.96 0.09 -10.99
N PHE A 322 -12.22 -0.30 -9.95
CA PHE A 322 -11.43 0.65 -9.17
C PHE A 322 -10.32 1.23 -10.06
N PRO A 323 -10.11 2.57 -10.08
CA PRO A 323 -9.22 3.17 -11.04
C PRO A 323 -7.75 2.87 -10.73
N CYS A 324 -6.96 2.82 -11.79
CA CYS A 324 -5.51 2.68 -11.72
C CYS A 324 -4.80 3.93 -11.22
N ASP A 325 -5.37 5.09 -11.55
CA ASP A 325 -4.86 6.39 -11.20
C ASP A 325 -5.88 7.07 -10.28
N CYS A 326 -5.40 7.77 -9.24
CA CYS A 326 -6.25 8.47 -8.28
C CYS A 326 -6.94 9.72 -8.86
N ALA A 327 -7.00 9.84 -10.20
CA ALA A 327 -7.61 10.98 -10.85
C ALA A 327 -9.13 10.80 -10.90
N GLY A 328 -9.83 11.58 -10.07
CA GLY A 328 -11.14 12.07 -10.49
C GLY A 328 -11.00 12.72 -11.86
N ALA A 329 -11.97 12.48 -12.75
CA ALA A 329 -11.96 12.78 -14.18
C ALA A 329 -11.77 14.26 -14.60
N GLU A 330 -11.31 15.15 -13.71
CA GLU A 330 -11.08 16.57 -14.00
C GLU A 330 -9.60 16.99 -13.94
N ASN A 331 -8.67 16.10 -13.53
CA ASN A 331 -7.24 16.43 -13.40
C ASN A 331 -6.28 15.50 -14.18
N GLU A 332 -6.75 14.89 -15.27
CA GLU A 332 -5.95 13.99 -16.13
C GLU A 332 -4.72 14.64 -16.80
N THR A 333 -4.52 15.96 -16.68
CA THR A 333 -3.36 16.64 -17.28
C THR A 333 -2.17 16.81 -16.34
N GLU A 334 -2.34 16.60 -15.02
CA GLU A 334 -1.29 16.93 -14.04
C GLU A 334 -0.57 15.69 -13.46
N PHE A 335 -1.14 14.49 -13.60
CA PHE A 335 -0.62 13.27 -12.95
C PHE A 335 -0.01 12.21 -13.88
N ASP A 336 -0.22 12.30 -15.20
CA ASP A 336 0.43 11.40 -16.18
C ASP A 336 1.97 11.60 -16.20
N ALA A 337 2.47 12.68 -15.59
CA ALA A 337 3.89 12.95 -15.36
C ALA A 337 4.55 12.04 -14.30
N CYS A 338 3.77 11.32 -13.48
CA CYS A 338 4.28 10.53 -12.37
C CYS A 338 4.45 9.03 -12.67
N THR A 339 4.76 8.61 -13.90
CA THR A 339 5.11 7.19 -14.14
C THR A 339 5.82 6.89 -15.46
N VAL A 340 7.17 6.86 -15.44
CA VAL A 340 7.92 5.90 -16.26
C VAL A 340 9.05 5.30 -15.44
N ARG A 341 8.84 4.11 -14.86
CA ARG A 341 9.95 3.20 -14.51
C ARG A 341 10.09 2.16 -15.61
N GLY A 342 10.92 2.47 -16.58
CA GLY A 342 11.60 1.50 -17.44
C GLY A 342 13.06 1.45 -17.01
N ASP A 343 13.52 0.26 -16.64
CA ASP A 343 14.88 -0.10 -16.25
C ASP A 343 15.96 0.65 -17.06
N LEU A 344 16.84 1.39 -16.37
CA LEU A 344 18.29 1.58 -16.63
C LEU A 344 18.84 2.65 -15.65
N GLY A 345 19.49 2.18 -14.57
CA GLY A 345 20.39 2.89 -13.65
C GLY A 345 20.43 4.42 -13.61
N GLY A 346 19.93 4.99 -12.51
CA GLY A 346 20.18 6.38 -12.10
C GLY A 346 18.89 7.13 -11.79
N GLY A 347 18.60 7.34 -10.51
CA GLY A 347 17.42 8.09 -10.08
C GLY A 347 17.42 9.52 -10.59
N CYS A 348 16.32 9.92 -11.23
CA CYS A 348 15.91 11.31 -11.41
C CYS A 348 14.40 11.37 -11.20
N ILE A 349 13.97 12.33 -10.39
CA ILE A 349 12.58 12.74 -10.24
C ILE A 349 12.33 13.71 -11.40
N CYS A 350 11.38 13.39 -12.29
CA CYS A 350 10.94 14.34 -13.30
C CYS A 350 9.98 15.33 -12.62
N LEU A 351 10.36 16.60 -12.59
CA LEU A 351 9.47 17.72 -12.28
C LEU A 351 9.17 18.36 -13.63
N ASP A 352 7.90 18.39 -14.03
CA ASP A 352 7.41 19.29 -15.08
C ASP A 352 7.77 20.72 -14.64
N GLN A 353 8.80 21.29 -15.26
CA GLN A 353 9.44 22.52 -14.81
C GLN A 353 8.75 23.74 -15.41
N ASP A 354 8.08 23.60 -16.55
CA ASP A 354 7.38 24.69 -17.23
C ASP A 354 5.85 24.66 -17.07
N LEU A 355 5.32 23.64 -16.41
CA LEU A 355 3.93 23.47 -16.00
C LEU A 355 2.96 23.44 -17.20
N ASP A 356 3.41 22.93 -18.35
CA ASP A 356 2.59 22.86 -19.55
C ASP A 356 1.81 21.53 -19.69
N GLY A 357 2.04 20.59 -18.77
CA GLY A 357 1.28 19.36 -18.65
C GLY A 357 1.81 18.21 -19.50
N ASP A 358 3.04 18.30 -20.01
CA ASP A 358 3.81 17.14 -20.44
C ASP A 358 5.15 17.01 -19.69
N VAL A 359 5.88 15.92 -19.97
CA VAL A 359 7.28 15.80 -19.53
C VAL A 359 8.12 15.61 -20.78
N ASP A 360 8.78 16.67 -21.21
CA ASP A 360 9.55 16.71 -22.44
C ASP A 360 10.99 17.25 -22.26
N CYS A 361 11.64 17.56 -23.39
CA CYS A 361 13.04 17.99 -23.37
C CYS A 361 13.23 19.40 -22.75
N TYR A 362 12.15 20.17 -22.51
CA TYR A 362 12.17 21.51 -21.92
C TYR A 362 12.19 21.50 -20.38
N ASP A 363 11.83 20.38 -19.74
CA ASP A 363 11.85 20.21 -18.27
C ASP A 363 13.23 20.08 -17.64
N PHE A 364 14.27 19.97 -18.47
CA PHE A 364 15.64 19.75 -18.00
C PHE A 364 16.47 21.03 -18.10
N THR A 365 17.21 21.35 -17.04
CA THR A 365 18.19 22.45 -17.04
C THR A 365 19.64 21.96 -16.88
N PRO A 366 20.53 22.16 -17.88
CA PRO A 366 20.30 22.81 -19.18
C PRO A 366 19.53 21.91 -20.16
N PRO A 367 18.78 22.50 -21.11
CA PRO A 367 17.98 21.74 -22.07
C PRO A 367 18.85 20.77 -22.87
N ILE A 368 18.49 19.49 -22.87
CA ILE A 368 19.21 18.40 -23.55
C ILE A 368 18.87 18.43 -25.04
N SER A 369 19.33 19.47 -25.72
CA SER A 369 19.04 19.73 -27.15
C SER A 369 19.77 18.80 -28.14
N ALA A 370 20.51 17.78 -27.67
CA ALA A 370 21.39 16.98 -28.53
C ALA A 370 20.88 15.56 -28.85
N LEU A 371 19.74 15.12 -28.32
CA LEU A 371 19.23 13.75 -28.53
C LEU A 371 17.74 13.66 -28.92
N CYS A 372 17.02 14.78 -29.01
CA CYS A 372 15.62 14.79 -29.42
C CYS A 372 15.57 14.90 -30.97
N GLU A 373 15.73 13.77 -31.68
CA GLU A 373 15.29 13.68 -33.09
C GLU A 373 13.76 13.46 -33.09
N GLU A 374 13.02 14.29 -33.84
CA GLU A 374 11.58 14.08 -34.01
C GLU A 374 11.32 12.65 -34.52
N PRO A 375 10.30 11.95 -33.99
CA PRO A 375 10.01 10.59 -34.41
C PRO A 375 9.65 10.60 -35.91
N THR A 376 10.60 10.18 -36.75
CA THR A 376 10.31 9.84 -38.13
C THR A 376 9.25 8.75 -38.13
N SER A 377 8.15 8.99 -38.85
CA SER A 377 7.05 8.05 -38.98
C SER A 377 7.56 6.64 -39.31
N VAL A 378 7.27 5.68 -38.43
CA VAL A 378 7.61 4.27 -38.61
C VAL A 378 6.83 3.77 -39.83
N PRO A 379 7.47 3.18 -40.85
CA PRO A 379 6.74 2.57 -41.96
C PRO A 379 5.99 1.34 -41.45
N ALA A 380 4.71 1.24 -41.82
CA ALA A 380 3.82 0.15 -41.45
C ALA A 380 4.46 -1.22 -41.73
N LEU A 381 4.68 -2.00 -40.66
CA LEU A 381 5.08 -3.39 -40.73
C LEU A 381 3.89 -4.23 -41.25
N GLY A 382 3.95 -4.58 -42.53
CA GLY A 382 3.02 -5.52 -43.16
C GLY A 382 3.12 -6.93 -42.60
N ASP A 383 2.09 -7.74 -42.90
CA ASP A 383 1.66 -9.04 -42.36
C ASP A 383 2.69 -10.20 -42.25
N TRP A 384 3.98 -9.96 -42.40
CA TRP A 384 5.02 -11.00 -42.34
C TRP A 384 5.68 -11.16 -40.95
N GLY A 385 5.46 -10.22 -40.01
CA GLY A 385 6.05 -10.28 -38.67
C GLY A 385 5.43 -11.30 -37.70
N ARG A 386 4.16 -11.72 -37.94
CA ARG A 386 3.45 -12.63 -37.02
C ARG A 386 3.79 -14.11 -37.22
N ALA A 387 4.38 -14.49 -38.35
CA ALA A 387 4.70 -15.89 -38.65
C ALA A 387 5.99 -16.40 -37.95
N ILE A 388 6.91 -15.51 -37.56
CA ILE A 388 8.22 -15.90 -37.03
C ILE A 388 8.17 -16.15 -35.51
N VAL A 389 7.28 -15.46 -34.78
CA VAL A 389 7.14 -15.65 -33.31
C VAL A 389 6.41 -16.96 -32.97
N VAL A 390 5.48 -17.41 -33.80
CA VAL A 390 4.75 -18.67 -33.58
C VAL A 390 5.63 -19.91 -33.82
N LEU A 391 6.67 -19.81 -34.67
CA LEU A 391 7.56 -20.95 -34.94
C LEU A 391 8.58 -21.23 -33.82
N LEU A 392 8.88 -20.23 -32.98
CA LEU A 392 9.82 -20.38 -31.86
C LEU A 392 9.21 -21.04 -30.62
N ILE A 393 7.88 -21.00 -30.46
CA ILE A 393 7.17 -21.58 -29.31
C ILE A 393 6.83 -23.08 -29.51
N LEU A 394 6.73 -23.54 -30.77
CA LEU A 394 6.45 -24.95 -31.07
C LEU A 394 7.68 -25.88 -31.03
N GLY A 395 8.91 -25.33 -30.95
CA GLY A 395 10.15 -26.11 -30.87
C GLY A 395 10.52 -26.63 -29.48
N ALA A 396 9.92 -26.10 -28.41
CA ALA A 396 10.34 -26.38 -27.03
C ALA A 396 9.54 -27.50 -26.32
N ARG A 397 8.48 -28.05 -26.94
CA ARG A 397 7.64 -29.12 -26.34
C ARG A 397 7.90 -30.52 -26.91
N GLY A 398 9.11 -30.77 -27.42
CA GLY A 398 9.45 -31.98 -28.16
C GLY A 398 10.55 -32.86 -27.57
N PHE A 399 10.92 -32.78 -26.28
CA PHE A 399 11.92 -33.69 -25.70
C PHE A 399 11.71 -33.94 -24.20
N SER A 400 10.78 -34.82 -23.85
CA SER A 400 10.75 -35.49 -22.54
C SER A 400 10.06 -36.85 -22.67
N GLY A 401 10.83 -37.86 -23.09
CA GLY A 401 10.29 -39.21 -23.23
C GLY A 401 11.30 -40.24 -23.73
N PHE A 402 12.34 -40.54 -22.95
CA PHE A 402 13.04 -41.82 -23.11
C PHE A 402 13.42 -42.41 -21.74
N ARG A 403 12.66 -43.44 -21.37
CA ARG A 403 12.81 -44.28 -20.19
C ARG A 403 13.71 -45.45 -20.56
N MET A 404 14.97 -45.49 -20.12
CA MET A 404 15.79 -46.70 -20.26
C MET A 404 15.52 -47.68 -19.11
N SER A 405 14.85 -48.77 -19.47
CA SER A 405 14.85 -50.05 -18.76
C SER A 405 16.10 -50.83 -19.18
N GLY A 406 16.91 -51.25 -18.22
CA GLY A 406 18.07 -52.12 -18.46
C GLY A 406 18.39 -52.99 -17.24
N LYS A 407 17.94 -54.24 -17.28
CA LYS A 407 18.27 -55.31 -16.32
C LYS A 407 19.57 -56.01 -16.71
N ARG A 408 20.34 -56.36 -15.65
CA ARG A 408 21.23 -57.54 -15.48
C ARG A 408 22.49 -57.67 -16.36
N SER A 409 23.63 -57.68 -15.68
CA SER A 409 24.44 -58.89 -15.43
C SER A 409 24.97 -58.85 -14.01
#